data_AF-A0AAV4QTQ9-F1
#
_entry.id   AF-A0AAV4QTQ9-F1
#
_cell.length_a   1.000
_cell.length_b   1.000
_cell.length_c   1.000
_cell.angle_alpha   90.00
_cell.angle_beta   90.00
_cell.angle_gamma   90.00
#
_symmetry.space_group_name_H-M   'P 1'
#
loop_
_entity.id
_entity.type
_entity.pdbx_description
1 polymer ?
#
loop_
_entity_poly.entity_id
_entity_poly.type
_entity_poly.pdbx_seq_one_letter_code
_entity_poly.pdbx_strand_id
1 'polypeptide(L)'
;MGYLITEVGTLMQELKLYLWNMRDRFHIAEGEPVVDLLEGLLDYQRKHGKSDENQFKNNSQIFLDIVSFLLDSPRLIQKAVRK
;
A
#
# COMPACT_ATOMS: atom_id res chain seq x y z
N MET A 1 21.53 -7.48 16.70
CA MET A 1 20.24 -6.76 16.72
C MET A 1 20.09 -6.12 15.34
N GLY A 2 19.16 -6.41 14.44
CA GLY A 2 17.91 -7.15 14.46
C GLY A 2 17.06 -6.54 13.33
N TYR A 3 17.56 -6.58 12.08
CA TYR A 3 17.04 -5.83 10.93
C TYR A 3 16.08 -6.68 10.06
N LEU A 4 15.09 -7.35 10.65
CA LEU A 4 14.17 -8.22 9.90
C LEU A 4 12.70 -7.81 10.03
N ILE A 5 12.45 -6.64 10.63
CA ILE A 5 11.13 -6.12 10.99
C ILE A 5 10.83 -4.77 10.28
N THR A 6 11.83 -4.18 9.62
CA THR A 6 11.82 -2.77 9.20
C THR A 6 11.55 -2.50 7.72
N GLU A 7 11.50 -3.49 6.82
CA GLU A 7 11.45 -3.18 5.38
C GLU A 7 10.01 -2.96 4.86
N VAL A 8 9.07 -3.87 5.13
CA VAL A 8 7.70 -3.76 4.59
C VAL A 8 6.90 -2.63 5.23
N GLY A 9 6.97 -2.49 6.56
CA GLY A 9 6.26 -1.41 7.26
C GLY A 9 6.74 -0.02 6.84
N THR A 10 8.04 0.12 6.59
CA THR A 10 8.65 1.37 6.09
C THR A 10 8.22 1.64 4.66
N LEU A 11 8.26 0.63 3.77
CA LEU A 11 7.80 0.76 2.39
C LEU A 11 6.34 1.24 2.32
N MET A 12 5.46 0.67 3.15
CA MET A 12 4.06 1.09 3.20
C MET A 12 3.88 2.50 3.77
N GLN A 13 4.68 2.90 4.75
CA GLN A 13 4.68 4.29 5.25
C GLN A 13 5.11 5.27 4.16
N GLU A 14 6.19 4.97 3.44
CA GLU A 14 6.65 5.80 2.33
C GLU A 14 5.60 5.91 1.22
N LEU A 15 4.96 4.79 0.88
CA LEU A 15 3.85 4.77 -0.07
C LEU A 15 2.69 5.66 0.41
N LYS A 16 2.26 5.53 1.67
CA LYS A 16 1.22 6.39 2.25
C LYS A 16 1.58 7.87 2.14
N LEU A 17 2.81 8.24 2.50
CA LEU A 17 3.29 9.62 2.43
C LEU A 17 3.32 10.14 0.99
N TYR A 18 3.79 9.32 0.05
CA TYR A 18 3.81 9.66 -1.37
C TYR A 18 2.38 9.92 -1.89
N LEU A 19 1.44 9.02 -1.61
CA LEU A 19 0.03 9.17 -1.99
C LEU A 19 -0.59 10.44 -1.42
N TRP A 20 -0.31 10.75 -0.15
CA TRP A 20 -0.82 11.95 0.52
C TRP A 20 -0.28 13.24 -0.10
N ASN A 21 1.02 13.27 -0.40
CA ASN A 21 1.69 14.42 -1.01
C ASN A 21 1.28 14.65 -2.47
N MET A 22 0.91 13.56 -3.16
CA MET A 22 0.47 13.58 -4.55
C MET A 22 -1.06 13.66 -4.67
N ARG A 23 -1.83 13.75 -3.58
CA ARG A 23 -3.30 13.71 -3.58
C ARG A 23 -3.96 14.58 -4.65
N ASP A 24 -3.50 15.81 -4.80
CA ASP A 24 -4.07 16.78 -5.76
C ASP A 24 -3.45 16.70 -7.17
N ARG A 25 -2.38 15.91 -7.34
CA ARG A 25 -1.59 15.79 -8.58
C ARG A 25 -1.51 14.35 -9.11
N PHE A 26 -2.24 13.44 -8.50
CA PHE A 26 -2.14 12.02 -8.79
C PHE A 26 -2.62 11.71 -10.21
N HIS A 27 -1.75 11.13 -11.03
CA HIS A 27 -2.13 10.78 -12.39
C HIS A 27 -2.95 9.49 -12.36
N ILE A 28 -4.01 9.40 -13.18
CA ILE A 28 -4.91 8.22 -13.22
C ILE A 28 -4.13 6.91 -13.47
N ALA A 29 -3.07 6.97 -14.27
CA ALA A 29 -2.22 5.81 -14.57
C ALA A 29 -1.34 5.33 -13.40
N GLU A 30 -1.23 6.09 -12.31
CA GLU A 30 -0.40 5.72 -11.16
C GLU A 30 -1.16 4.88 -10.13
N GLY A 31 -2.49 4.78 -10.20
CA GLY A 31 -3.25 4.02 -9.21
C GLY A 31 -3.21 2.50 -9.43
N GLU A 32 -3.13 2.01 -10.67
CA GLU A 32 -2.99 0.57 -10.96
C GLU A 32 -1.68 -0.02 -10.38
N PRO A 33 -0.49 0.60 -10.58
CA PRO A 33 0.75 0.15 -9.93
C PRO A 33 0.69 0.12 -8.39
N VAL A 34 -0.04 1.07 -7.79
CA VAL A 34 -0.23 1.11 -6.33
C VAL A 34 -1.07 -0.08 -5.87
N VAL A 35 -2.12 -0.43 -6.62
CA VAL A 35 -2.94 -1.61 -6.32
C VAL A 35 -2.14 -2.90 -6.47
N ASP A 36 -1.36 -3.05 -7.54
CA ASP A 36 -0.50 -4.22 -7.76
C ASP A 36 0.52 -4.38 -6.62
N LEU A 37 1.10 -3.27 -6.15
CA LEU A 37 2.02 -3.28 -5.01
C LEU A 37 1.32 -3.72 -3.72
N LEU A 38 0.11 -3.22 -3.45
CA LEU A 38 -0.67 -3.61 -2.28
C LEU A 38 -1.04 -5.10 -2.28
N GLU A 39 -1.38 -5.66 -3.46
CA GLU A 39 -1.64 -7.09 -3.61
C GLU A 39 -0.37 -7.92 -3.32
N GLY A 40 0.77 -7.51 -3.88
CA GLY A 40 2.06 -8.16 -3.62
C GLY A 40 2.46 -8.13 -2.13
N LEU A 41 2.19 -7.02 -1.45
CA LEU A 41 2.44 -6.86 -0.01
C LEU A 41 1.54 -7.77 0.83
N LEU A 42 0.26 -7.89 0.49
CA LEU A 42 -0.66 -8.83 1.15
C LEU A 42 -0.20 -10.28 0.98
N ASP A 43 0.22 -10.66 -0.22
CA ASP A 43 0.73 -12.00 -0.49
C ASP A 43 2.03 -12.29 0.25
N TYR A 44 2.94 -11.31 0.31
CA TYR A 44 4.15 -11.41 1.11
C TYR A 44 3.82 -11.61 2.59
N GLN A 45 2.90 -10.79 3.13
CA GLN A 45 2.48 -10.87 4.54
C GLN A 45 1.76 -12.19 4.84
N ARG A 46 0.98 -12.75 3.92
CA ARG A 46 0.37 -14.08 4.08
C ARG A 46 1.41 -15.20 4.12
N LYS A 47 2.47 -15.12 3.31
CA LYS A 47 3.53 -16.13 3.22
C LYS A 47 4.53 -16.05 4.37
N HIS A 48 4.82 -14.86 4.87
CA HIS A 48 5.90 -14.61 5.83
C HIS A 48 5.44 -14.04 7.18
N GLY A 49 4.20 -13.61 7.32
CA GLY A 49 3.68 -12.87 8.49
C GLY A 49 3.32 -13.72 9.71
N LYS A 50 4.14 -14.70 10.08
CA LYS A 50 3.88 -15.59 11.22
C LYS A 50 4.43 -15.12 12.58
N SER A 51 4.99 -13.91 12.72
CA SER A 51 5.85 -13.67 13.90
C SER A 51 5.66 -12.39 14.73
N ASP A 52 4.76 -11.45 14.43
CA ASP A 52 4.58 -10.28 15.32
C ASP A 52 3.20 -9.61 15.15
N GLU A 53 2.30 -9.81 16.12
CA GLU A 53 0.94 -9.23 16.14
C GLU A 53 0.95 -7.69 16.15
N ASN A 54 1.94 -7.06 16.79
CA ASN A 54 2.00 -5.60 16.87
C ASN A 54 2.38 -5.00 15.51
N GLN A 55 3.32 -5.62 14.81
CA GLN A 55 3.65 -5.22 13.44
C GLN A 55 2.50 -5.47 12.48
N PHE A 56 1.82 -6.62 12.63
CA PHE A 56 0.65 -6.93 11.81
C PHE A 56 -0.43 -5.87 11.98
N LYS A 57 -0.73 -5.44 13.21
CA LYS A 57 -1.70 -4.35 13.47
C LYS A 57 -1.27 -3.02 12.85
N ASN A 58 -0.03 -2.59 13.06
CA ASN A 58 0.45 -1.33 12.51
C ASN A 58 0.44 -1.33 10.98
N ASN A 59 0.89 -2.42 10.38
CA ASN A 59 0.90 -2.60 8.93
C ASN A 59 -0.53 -2.64 8.36
N SER A 60 -1.46 -3.31 9.04
CA SER A 60 -2.87 -3.35 8.63
C SER A 60 -3.52 -1.97 8.68
N GLN A 61 -3.17 -1.13 9.67
CA GLN A 61 -3.68 0.23 9.75
C GLN A 61 -3.20 1.08 8.57
N ILE A 62 -1.90 1.04 8.27
CA ILE A 62 -1.32 1.78 7.13
C ILE A 62 -1.94 1.29 5.81
N PHE A 63 -2.12 -0.02 5.65
CA PHE A 63 -2.77 -0.61 4.49
C PHE A 63 -4.20 -0.09 4.30
N LEU A 64 -5.01 -0.08 5.38
CA LEU A 64 -6.38 0.44 5.33
C LEU A 64 -6.42 1.93 5.00
N ASP A 65 -5.48 2.73 5.53
CA ASP A 65 -5.40 4.15 5.21
C ASP A 65 -5.13 4.38 3.71
N ILE A 66 -4.24 3.58 3.11
CA ILE A 66 -3.94 3.63 1.67
C ILE A 66 -5.17 3.22 0.84
N VAL A 67 -5.82 2.11 1.21
CA VAL A 67 -7.03 1.65 0.51
C VAL A 67 -8.14 2.70 0.61
N SER A 68 -8.35 3.31 1.77
CA SER A 68 -9.32 4.39 1.95
C SER A 68 -9.02 5.57 1.03
N PHE A 69 -7.75 5.97 0.92
CA PHE A 69 -7.33 7.04 0.00
C PHE A 69 -7.66 6.71 -1.47
N LEU A 70 -7.37 5.48 -1.89
CA LEU A 70 -7.67 5.04 -3.25
C LEU A 70 -9.18 5.01 -3.52
N LEU A 71 -9.99 4.58 -2.54
CA LEU A 71 -11.46 4.56 -2.63
C LEU A 71 -12.09 5.96 -2.65
N ASP A 72 -11.52 6.92 -1.91
CA ASP A 72 -11.92 8.33 -1.98
C ASP A 72 -11.64 8.96 -3.36
N SER A 73 -10.71 8.35 -4.12
CA SER A 73 -10.28 8.80 -5.43
C SER A 73 -10.48 7.70 -6.48
N PRO A 74 -11.73 7.26 -6.75
CA PRO A 74 -12.01 6.08 -7.59
C PRO A 74 -11.57 6.25 -9.05
N ARG A 75 -11.28 7.48 -9.47
CA ARG A 75 -10.67 7.79 -10.77
C ARG A 75 -9.27 7.22 -10.92
N LEU A 76 -8.56 6.94 -9.82
CA LEU A 76 -7.20 6.41 -9.82
C LEU A 76 -7.15 4.89 -9.99
N ILE A 77 -8.22 4.17 -9.62
CA ILE A 77 -8.29 2.69 -9.73
C ILE A 77 -9.00 2.25 -11.02
N GLN A 78 -9.05 3.10 -12.04
CA GLN A 78 -9.61 2.69 -13.32
C GLN A 78 -8.61 1.81 -14.04
N LYS A 79 -8.87 0.49 -14.03
CA LYS A 79 -8.14 -0.46 -14.88
C LYS A 79 -8.22 0.05 -16.30
N ALA A 80 -7.08 0.45 -16.87
CA ALA A 80 -7.03 0.94 -18.23
C ALA A 80 -7.56 -0.19 -19.13
N VAL A 81 -8.75 0.00 -19.69
CA VAL A 81 -9.29 -0.91 -20.70
C VAL A 81 -8.38 -0.76 -21.92
N ARG A 82 -7.37 -1.62 -22.01
CA ARG A 82 -6.58 -1.79 -23.24
C ARG A 82 -7.57 -2.18 -24.35
N LYS A 83 -7.91 -1.22 -25.21
CA LYS A 83 -8.55 -1.46 -26.50
C LYS A 83 -7.51 -1.88 -27.52
#